data_AF-A0A7V9RU04-F1
#
_entry.id   AF-A0A7V9RU04-F1
#
_cell.length_a   1.000
_cell.length_b   1.000
_cell.length_c   1.000
_cell.angle_alpha   90.00
_cell.angle_beta   90.00
_cell.angle_gamma   90.00
#
_symmetry.space_group_name_H-M   'P 1'
#
loop_
_entity.id
_entity.type
_entity.pdbx_description
1 polymer ?
#
loop_
_entity_poly.entity_id
_entity_poly.type
_entity_poly.pdbx_seq_one_letter_code
_entity_poly.pdbx_strand_id
1 'polypeptide(L)'
;SQLVFLDKEWHSLEALLDNLQVPERPGVHVFPGFPSDFGRVKFNRQEYMTDKLVADTNIQIKVKNIWDSFRKLSKDPPASGTKLDSMLTVVKNCVDKIKARGGQIIFVRTPSSGAFLAGEKMGFPREKYWERILAVTDCHGIHFEDYPAIAHFVCPEFSHLSQADAIVFTENLIKILEEKGWTFPNRTTLP
;
A
#
# COMPACT_ATOMS: atom_id res chain seq x y z
N SER A 1 16.10 -40.15 -9.70
CA SER A 1 16.45 -38.71 -9.78
C SER A 1 15.48 -37.96 -8.88
N GLN A 2 15.96 -37.04 -8.04
CA GLN A 2 15.07 -36.10 -7.36
C GLN A 2 14.99 -34.85 -8.22
N LEU A 3 14.04 -34.84 -9.16
CA LEU A 3 13.63 -33.62 -9.84
C LEU A 3 12.99 -32.74 -8.78
N VAL A 4 13.75 -31.76 -8.28
CA VAL A 4 13.21 -30.68 -7.46
C VAL A 4 12.31 -29.87 -8.39
N PHE A 5 11.01 -29.80 -8.08
CA PHE A 5 10.11 -28.93 -8.80
C PHE A 5 10.54 -27.48 -8.57
N LEU A 6 10.98 -26.84 -9.65
CA LEU A 6 11.08 -25.39 -9.77
C LEU A 6 9.73 -24.78 -9.34
N ASP A 7 9.79 -23.67 -8.60
CA ASP A 7 8.67 -22.85 -8.12
C ASP A 7 7.32 -23.18 -8.80
N LYS A 8 6.55 -24.13 -8.22
CA LYS A 8 5.38 -24.72 -8.88
C LYS A 8 4.30 -23.68 -9.18
N GLU A 9 4.24 -22.63 -8.37
CA GLU A 9 3.24 -21.57 -8.50
C GLU A 9 3.55 -20.63 -9.67
N TRP A 10 4.81 -20.49 -10.07
CA TRP A 10 5.23 -19.44 -11.01
C TRP A 10 6.02 -19.95 -12.22
N HIS A 11 6.67 -21.10 -12.11
CA HIS A 11 7.55 -21.69 -13.13
C HIS A 11 7.13 -23.10 -13.56
N SER A 12 5.93 -23.57 -13.17
CA SER A 12 5.33 -24.77 -13.75
C SER A 12 4.87 -24.54 -15.19
N LEU A 13 4.69 -25.62 -15.95
CA LEU A 13 4.13 -25.52 -17.30
C LEU A 13 2.74 -24.88 -17.24
N GLU A 14 1.92 -25.27 -16.27
CA GLU A 14 0.60 -24.67 -16.07
C GLU A 14 0.68 -23.16 -15.86
N ALA A 15 1.57 -22.68 -14.97
CA ALA A 15 1.76 -21.25 -14.73
C ALA A 15 2.29 -20.50 -15.96
N LEU A 16 3.10 -21.13 -16.81
CA LEU A 16 3.56 -20.53 -18.06
C LEU A 16 2.44 -20.48 -19.12
N LEU A 17 1.55 -21.47 -19.15
CA LEU A 17 0.40 -21.49 -20.06
C LEU A 17 -0.59 -20.37 -19.75
N ASP A 18 -0.77 -20.01 -18.48
CA ASP A 18 -1.63 -18.88 -18.06
C ASP A 18 -1.11 -17.53 -18.59
N ASN A 19 0.16 -17.44 -18.96
CA ASN A 19 0.78 -16.24 -19.54
C ASN A 19 0.77 -16.21 -21.08
N LEU A 20 0.15 -17.20 -21.75
CA LEU A 20 0.04 -17.20 -23.20
C LEU A 20 -0.84 -16.04 -23.69
N GLN A 21 -0.31 -15.25 -24.62
CA GLN A 21 -1.05 -14.16 -25.27
C GLN A 21 -2.01 -14.71 -26.33
N VAL A 22 -3.08 -15.34 -25.88
CA VAL A 22 -4.17 -15.79 -26.76
C VAL A 22 -4.98 -14.57 -27.19
N PRO A 23 -5.24 -14.37 -28.51
CA PRO A 23 -6.04 -13.25 -28.98
C PRO A 23 -7.43 -13.21 -28.31
N GLU A 24 -7.85 -11.99 -27.98
CA GLU A 24 -9.20 -11.75 -27.47
C GLU A 24 -10.27 -12.20 -28.47
N ARG A 25 -11.33 -12.82 -27.96
CA ARG A 25 -12.53 -13.11 -28.77
C ARG A 25 -13.25 -11.80 -29.08
N PRO A 26 -13.94 -11.68 -30.23
CA PRO A 26 -14.71 -10.47 -30.55
C PRO A 26 -15.66 -10.07 -29.41
N GLY A 27 -15.51 -8.84 -28.92
CA GLY A 27 -16.33 -8.28 -27.84
C GLY A 27 -15.92 -8.66 -26.41
N VAL A 28 -14.83 -9.41 -26.22
CA VAL A 28 -14.35 -9.82 -24.88
C VAL A 28 -13.01 -9.16 -24.61
N HIS A 29 -12.98 -8.20 -23.70
CA HIS A 29 -11.72 -7.67 -23.17
C HIS A 29 -11.24 -8.55 -22.01
N VAL A 30 -10.04 -9.12 -22.13
CA VAL A 30 -9.42 -9.93 -21.09
C VAL A 30 -8.34 -9.09 -20.43
N PHE A 31 -8.49 -8.84 -19.12
CA PHE A 31 -7.44 -8.22 -18.35
C PHE A 31 -6.19 -9.12 -18.38
N PRO A 32 -5.04 -8.66 -18.89
CA PRO A 32 -3.86 -9.51 -19.12
C PRO A 32 -3.18 -9.99 -17.83
N GLY A 33 -3.73 -9.66 -16.65
CA GLY A 33 -3.14 -9.97 -15.36
C GLY A 33 -2.00 -9.02 -14.99
N PHE A 34 -1.57 -9.09 -13.74
CA PHE A 34 -0.29 -8.51 -13.34
C PHE A 34 0.86 -9.44 -13.78
N PRO A 35 2.06 -8.90 -14.05
CA PRO A 35 3.23 -9.73 -14.31
C PRO A 35 3.46 -10.74 -13.19
N SER A 36 3.86 -11.97 -13.54
CA SER A 36 4.16 -13.02 -12.56
C SER A 36 5.21 -12.62 -11.52
N ASP A 37 6.11 -11.70 -11.87
CA ASP A 37 7.15 -11.19 -10.98
C ASP A 37 6.67 -10.02 -10.09
N PHE A 38 5.39 -9.65 -10.10
CA PHE A 38 4.91 -8.51 -9.33
C PHE A 38 5.10 -8.71 -7.81
N GLY A 39 4.63 -9.81 -7.25
CA GLY A 39 4.73 -10.06 -5.81
C GLY A 39 4.71 -11.53 -5.44
N ARG A 40 5.04 -11.80 -4.17
CA ARG A 40 4.94 -13.10 -3.52
C ARG A 40 4.33 -12.93 -2.15
N VAL A 41 3.63 -13.96 -1.69
CA VAL A 41 3.04 -14.00 -0.35
C VAL A 41 3.78 -15.07 0.45
N LYS A 42 4.35 -14.68 1.59
CA LYS A 42 4.98 -15.61 2.53
C LYS A 42 3.91 -16.43 3.25
N PHE A 43 4.31 -17.55 3.85
CA PHE A 43 3.42 -18.39 4.66
C PHE A 43 2.71 -17.60 5.79
N ASN A 44 3.37 -16.60 6.36
CA ASN A 44 2.80 -15.70 7.37
C ASN A 44 1.87 -14.61 6.78
N ARG A 45 1.48 -14.72 5.50
CA ARG A 45 0.63 -13.79 4.76
C ARG A 45 1.24 -12.41 4.52
N GLN A 46 2.55 -12.24 4.75
CA GLN A 46 3.24 -11.04 4.32
C GLN A 46 3.44 -11.06 2.81
N GLU A 47 2.85 -10.10 2.12
CA GLU A 47 3.12 -9.85 0.71
C GLU A 47 4.37 -8.97 0.54
N TYR A 48 5.15 -9.24 -0.50
CA TYR A 48 6.31 -8.44 -0.87
C TYR A 48 6.53 -8.47 -2.39
N MET A 49 7.08 -7.38 -2.93
CA MET A 49 7.51 -7.31 -4.31
C MET A 49 8.77 -8.16 -4.53
N THR A 50 8.86 -8.85 -5.67
CA THR A 50 10.05 -9.66 -5.98
C THR A 50 11.27 -8.79 -6.26
N ASP A 51 12.47 -9.35 -6.05
CA ASP A 51 13.73 -8.69 -6.43
C ASP A 51 13.77 -8.32 -7.92
N LYS A 52 13.14 -9.14 -8.77
CA LYS A 52 13.08 -8.90 -10.21
C LYS A 52 12.22 -7.69 -10.56
N LEU A 53 11.07 -7.48 -9.91
CA LEU A 53 10.30 -6.25 -10.09
C LEU A 53 11.10 -5.03 -9.61
N VAL A 54 11.77 -5.14 -8.45
CA VAL A 54 12.56 -4.03 -7.90
C VAL A 54 13.72 -3.66 -8.82
N ALA A 55 14.36 -4.64 -9.47
CA ALA A 55 15.49 -4.42 -10.37
C ALA A 55 15.10 -4.03 -11.81
N ASP A 56 13.96 -4.52 -12.34
CA ASP A 56 13.58 -4.33 -13.74
C ASP A 56 12.52 -3.23 -13.92
N THR A 57 12.95 -2.09 -14.45
CA THR A 57 12.09 -0.93 -14.72
C THR A 57 10.98 -1.23 -15.74
N ASN A 58 11.15 -2.20 -16.64
CA ASN A 58 10.10 -2.58 -17.58
C ASN A 58 8.94 -3.27 -16.87
N ILE A 59 9.22 -4.11 -15.87
CA ILE A 59 8.17 -4.76 -15.08
C ILE A 59 7.46 -3.71 -14.23
N GLN A 60 8.20 -2.77 -13.62
CA GLN A 60 7.60 -1.64 -12.89
C GLN A 60 6.68 -0.82 -13.80
N ILE A 61 7.12 -0.49 -15.03
CA ILE A 61 6.30 0.26 -15.99
C ILE A 61 5.03 -0.51 -16.35
N LYS A 62 5.10 -1.84 -16.56
CA LYS A 62 3.91 -2.66 -16.82
C LYS A 62 2.91 -2.59 -15.67
N VAL A 63 3.36 -2.77 -14.43
CA VAL A 63 2.49 -2.68 -13.23
C VAL A 63 1.89 -1.28 -13.10
N LYS A 64 2.70 -0.22 -13.24
CA LYS A 64 2.24 1.17 -13.19
C LYS A 64 1.19 1.46 -14.27
N ASN A 65 1.38 0.98 -15.49
CA ASN A 65 0.42 1.16 -16.59
C ASN A 65 -0.91 0.44 -16.33
N ILE A 66 -0.88 -0.73 -15.69
CA ILE A 66 -2.09 -1.43 -15.25
C ILE A 66 -2.85 -0.56 -14.23
N TRP A 67 -2.17 -0.05 -13.20
CA TRP A 67 -2.80 0.83 -12.21
C TRP A 67 -3.35 2.12 -12.81
N ASP A 68 -2.60 2.73 -13.73
CA ASP A 68 -3.07 3.89 -14.47
C ASP A 68 -4.31 3.60 -15.30
N SER A 69 -4.47 2.37 -15.80
CA SER A 69 -5.66 1.95 -16.53
C SER A 69 -6.87 1.89 -15.60
N PHE A 70 -6.74 1.28 -14.41
CA PHE A 70 -7.79 1.32 -13.39
C PHE A 70 -8.13 2.75 -12.95
N ARG A 71 -7.11 3.60 -12.77
CA ARG A 71 -7.29 5.02 -12.45
C ARG A 71 -8.10 5.75 -13.54
N LYS A 72 -7.83 5.49 -14.81
CA LYS A 72 -8.58 6.09 -15.94
C LYS A 72 -10.02 5.61 -16.02
N LEU A 73 -10.30 4.40 -15.57
CA LEU A 73 -11.66 3.85 -15.49
C LEU A 73 -12.47 4.48 -14.33
N SER A 74 -11.80 4.88 -13.25
CA SER A 74 -12.43 5.60 -12.14
C SER A 74 -12.76 7.05 -12.53
N LYS A 75 -14.05 7.36 -12.64
CA LYS A 75 -14.54 8.71 -12.98
C LYS A 75 -15.05 9.50 -11.78
N ASP A 76 -15.18 8.84 -10.62
CA ASP A 76 -15.73 9.45 -9.44
C ASP A 76 -14.73 10.48 -8.87
N PRO A 77 -15.17 11.73 -8.63
CA PRO A 77 -14.32 12.70 -7.97
C PRO A 77 -14.09 12.29 -6.50
N PRO A 78 -12.99 12.76 -5.88
CA PRO A 78 -12.78 12.65 -4.44
C PRO A 78 -14.02 13.06 -3.64
N ALA A 79 -14.35 12.29 -2.60
CA ALA A 79 -15.51 12.56 -1.76
C ALA A 79 -15.44 13.98 -1.18
N SER A 80 -16.55 14.72 -1.25
CA SER A 80 -16.62 16.10 -0.78
C SER A 80 -18.00 16.40 -0.18
N GLY A 81 -18.11 17.53 0.52
CA GLY A 81 -19.34 17.95 1.20
C GLY A 81 -19.90 16.86 2.10
N THR A 82 -21.21 16.65 2.04
CA THR A 82 -21.96 15.69 2.87
C THR A 82 -21.47 14.26 2.73
N LYS A 83 -20.96 13.85 1.55
CA LYS A 83 -20.38 12.51 1.34
C LYS A 83 -19.13 12.32 2.19
N LEU A 84 -18.23 13.31 2.18
CA LEU A 84 -17.02 13.29 3.00
C LEU A 84 -17.38 13.32 4.49
N ASP A 85 -18.33 14.16 4.88
CA ASP A 85 -18.79 14.29 6.28
C ASP A 85 -19.35 12.96 6.81
N SER A 86 -20.13 12.26 5.97
CA SER A 86 -20.67 10.95 6.30
C SER A 86 -19.57 9.91 6.47
N MET A 87 -18.56 9.90 5.59
CA MET A 87 -17.40 9.01 5.71
C MET A 87 -16.60 9.28 7.00
N LEU A 88 -16.33 10.55 7.32
CA LEU A 88 -15.64 10.93 8.55
C LEU A 88 -16.44 10.56 9.81
N THR A 89 -17.76 10.68 9.75
CA THR A 89 -18.66 10.25 10.83
C THR A 89 -18.59 8.74 11.05
N VAL A 90 -18.53 7.94 9.99
CA VAL A 90 -18.34 6.49 10.09
C VAL A 90 -17.01 6.16 10.77
N VAL A 91 -15.92 6.81 10.34
CA VAL A 91 -14.60 6.61 10.97
C VAL A 91 -14.64 7.01 12.44
N LYS A 92 -15.20 8.17 12.78
CA LYS A 92 -15.35 8.63 14.16
C LYS A 92 -16.10 7.60 15.02
N ASN A 93 -17.23 7.10 14.55
CA ASN A 93 -18.01 6.11 15.28
C ASN A 93 -17.21 4.82 15.53
N CYS A 94 -16.37 4.40 14.58
CA CYS A 94 -15.47 3.27 14.76
C CYS A 94 -14.38 3.57 15.80
N VAL A 95 -13.74 4.75 15.71
CA VAL A 95 -12.73 5.22 16.66
C VAL A 95 -13.28 5.28 18.08
N ASP A 96 -14.44 5.91 18.27
CA ASP A 96 -15.08 6.07 19.57
C ASP A 96 -15.40 4.71 20.20
N LYS A 97 -15.85 3.74 19.39
CA LYS A 97 -16.08 2.35 19.85
C LYS A 97 -14.80 1.62 20.26
N ILE A 98 -13.67 1.88 19.62
CA ILE A 98 -12.37 1.30 20.01
C ILE A 98 -11.88 1.95 21.30
N LYS A 99 -11.90 3.29 21.37
CA LYS A 99 -11.51 4.07 22.55
C LYS A 99 -12.35 3.71 23.79
N ALA A 100 -13.67 3.51 23.62
CA ALA A 100 -14.58 3.09 24.69
C ALA A 100 -14.24 1.69 25.27
N ARG A 101 -13.50 0.86 24.53
CA ARG A 101 -12.99 -0.45 25.00
C ARG A 101 -11.56 -0.36 25.54
N GLY A 102 -11.02 0.84 25.73
CA GLY A 102 -9.64 1.07 26.17
C GLY A 102 -8.60 0.96 25.06
N GLY A 103 -9.01 0.84 23.79
CA GLY A 103 -8.07 0.79 22.66
C GLY A 103 -7.49 2.17 22.33
N GLN A 104 -6.22 2.20 21.95
CA GLN A 104 -5.52 3.39 21.45
C GLN A 104 -5.46 3.36 19.93
N ILE A 105 -5.47 4.53 19.30
CA ILE A 105 -5.42 4.67 17.84
C ILE A 105 -4.43 5.76 17.46
N ILE A 106 -3.54 5.42 16.53
CA ILE A 106 -2.72 6.36 15.78
C ILE A 106 -2.97 6.08 14.29
N PHE A 107 -3.33 7.10 13.53
CA PHE A 107 -3.44 6.99 12.07
C PHE A 107 -2.06 7.06 11.44
N VAL A 108 -1.79 6.22 10.43
CA VAL A 108 -0.54 6.23 9.68
C VAL A 108 -0.84 6.41 8.21
N ARG A 109 -0.24 7.42 7.58
CA ARG A 109 -0.23 7.62 6.12
C ARG A 109 1.15 7.24 5.62
N THR A 110 1.25 6.07 5.00
CA THR A 110 2.49 5.48 4.47
C THR A 110 3.00 6.25 3.24
N PRO A 111 4.28 6.09 2.86
CA PRO A 111 4.83 6.73 1.68
C PRO A 111 4.09 6.34 0.40
N SER A 112 4.06 7.28 -0.53
CA SER A 112 3.78 7.06 -1.95
C SER A 112 4.71 7.98 -2.74
N SER A 113 4.88 7.73 -4.04
CA SER A 113 5.89 8.47 -4.82
C SER A 113 5.49 8.73 -6.26
N GLY A 114 6.22 9.62 -6.92
CA GLY A 114 6.07 9.92 -8.34
C GLY A 114 4.71 10.54 -8.68
N ALA A 115 4.20 10.20 -9.86
CA ALA A 115 2.94 10.76 -10.39
C ALA A 115 1.72 10.48 -9.50
N PHE A 116 1.74 9.36 -8.76
CA PHE A 116 0.65 9.03 -7.84
C PHE A 116 0.60 9.98 -6.65
N LEU A 117 1.73 10.23 -5.97
CA LEU A 117 1.78 11.22 -4.89
C LEU A 117 1.36 12.61 -5.38
N ALA A 118 1.78 13.00 -6.59
CA ALA A 118 1.34 14.27 -7.19
C ALA A 118 -0.19 14.30 -7.38
N GLY A 119 -0.77 13.22 -7.91
CA GLY A 119 -2.22 13.08 -8.06
C GLY A 119 -2.96 13.09 -6.72
N GLU A 120 -2.43 12.44 -5.69
CA GLU A 120 -2.99 12.47 -4.34
C GLU A 120 -3.00 13.88 -3.76
N LYS A 121 -1.91 14.64 -3.89
CA LYS A 121 -1.84 16.04 -3.41
C LYS A 121 -2.88 16.94 -4.09
N MET A 122 -3.19 16.67 -5.36
CA MET A 122 -4.21 17.40 -6.11
C MET A 122 -5.63 16.97 -5.74
N GLY A 123 -5.91 15.67 -5.70
CA GLY A 123 -7.26 15.14 -5.46
C GLY A 123 -7.67 15.10 -3.99
N PHE A 124 -6.70 14.87 -3.10
CA PHE A 124 -6.87 14.71 -1.67
C PHE A 124 -5.99 15.68 -0.85
N PRO A 125 -6.17 17.01 -0.99
CA PRO A 125 -5.39 17.98 -0.22
C PRO A 125 -5.40 17.70 1.29
N ARG A 126 -4.21 17.68 1.89
CA ARG A 126 -3.99 17.28 3.29
C ARG A 126 -4.94 17.96 4.28
N GLU A 127 -5.10 19.28 4.18
CA GLU A 127 -5.96 20.07 5.08
C GLU A 127 -7.44 19.63 5.03
N LYS A 128 -7.91 19.20 3.86
CA LYS A 128 -9.31 18.83 3.63
C LYS A 128 -9.63 17.41 4.11
N TYR A 129 -8.64 16.51 4.08
CA TYR A 129 -8.85 15.09 4.36
C TYR A 129 -8.05 14.62 5.58
N TRP A 130 -6.72 14.70 5.53
CA TRP A 130 -5.84 14.18 6.57
C TRP A 130 -5.96 14.96 7.89
N GLU A 131 -5.86 16.28 7.87
CA GLU A 131 -6.01 17.07 9.10
C GLU A 131 -7.45 16.95 9.64
N ARG A 132 -8.43 16.84 8.74
CA ARG A 132 -9.84 16.72 9.11
C ARG A 132 -10.17 15.39 9.78
N ILE A 133 -9.62 14.26 9.30
CA ILE A 133 -9.85 12.96 9.95
C ILE A 133 -9.22 12.92 11.34
N LEU A 134 -8.03 13.49 11.53
CA LEU A 134 -7.40 13.60 12.84
C LEU A 134 -8.22 14.47 13.80
N ALA A 135 -8.67 15.65 13.33
CA ALA A 135 -9.47 16.56 14.14
C ALA A 135 -10.82 15.96 14.57
N VAL A 136 -11.54 15.32 13.64
CA VAL A 136 -12.86 14.73 13.94
C VAL A 136 -12.76 13.52 14.87
N THR A 137 -11.67 12.75 14.79
CA THR A 137 -11.46 11.54 15.59
C THR A 137 -10.72 11.80 16.91
N ASP A 138 -10.18 13.01 17.08
CA ASP A 138 -9.30 13.37 18.18
C ASP A 138 -8.17 12.35 18.36
N CYS A 139 -7.51 12.00 17.24
CA CYS A 139 -6.45 11.00 17.21
C CYS A 139 -5.13 11.61 16.73
N HIS A 140 -4.03 11.05 17.19
CA HIS A 140 -2.72 11.37 16.65
C HIS A 140 -2.54 10.74 15.26
N GLY A 141 -1.75 11.41 14.42
CA GLY A 141 -1.37 10.93 13.10
C GLY A 141 0.14 10.88 12.91
N ILE A 142 0.57 9.99 12.02
CA ILE A 142 1.93 9.92 11.45
C ILE A 142 1.76 10.03 9.93
N HIS A 143 2.05 11.20 9.39
CA HIS A 143 2.13 11.40 7.94
C HIS A 143 3.59 11.28 7.51
N PHE A 144 3.92 10.39 6.59
CA PHE A 144 5.33 10.13 6.22
C PHE A 144 6.12 11.41 5.83
N GLU A 145 5.48 12.39 5.19
CA GLU A 145 6.14 13.66 4.82
C GLU A 145 6.61 14.50 6.01
N ASP A 146 6.09 14.27 7.22
CA ASP A 146 6.48 15.02 8.41
C ASP A 146 7.78 14.49 9.04
N TYR A 147 8.27 13.34 8.55
CA TYR A 147 9.36 12.61 9.16
C TYR A 147 10.45 12.32 8.12
N PRO A 148 11.58 13.07 8.11
CA PRO A 148 12.64 12.89 7.12
C PRO A 148 13.14 11.43 6.99
N ALA A 149 13.16 10.69 8.11
CA ALA A 149 13.54 9.29 8.18
C ALA A 149 12.62 8.33 7.38
N ILE A 150 11.39 8.75 7.03
CA ILE A 150 10.45 7.95 6.23
C ILE A 150 9.85 8.71 5.03
N ALA A 151 10.24 9.96 4.80
CA ALA A 151 9.72 10.80 3.71
C ALA A 151 10.33 10.51 2.33
N HIS A 152 11.49 9.84 2.28
CA HIS A 152 12.37 9.82 1.11
C HIS A 152 12.20 8.60 0.20
N PHE A 153 11.34 7.64 0.57
CA PHE A 153 11.22 6.38 -0.16
C PHE A 153 10.58 6.57 -1.55
N VAL A 154 11.09 5.82 -2.52
CA VAL A 154 10.54 5.73 -3.87
C VAL A 154 9.89 4.35 -4.03
N CYS A 155 8.59 4.34 -4.29
CA CYS A 155 7.80 3.12 -4.43
C CYS A 155 7.93 2.57 -5.87
N PRO A 156 8.38 1.32 -6.09
CA PRO A 156 8.52 0.71 -7.42
C PRO A 156 7.29 0.84 -8.32
N GLU A 157 6.10 0.76 -7.71
CA GLU A 157 4.80 0.76 -8.36
C GLU A 157 3.83 1.81 -7.80
N PHE A 158 4.39 2.93 -7.31
CA PHE A 158 3.71 4.13 -6.77
C PHE A 158 3.38 4.17 -5.28
N SER A 159 2.87 3.08 -4.68
CA SER A 159 2.34 3.13 -3.29
C SER A 159 2.90 2.08 -2.33
N HIS A 160 3.45 0.98 -2.85
CA HIS A 160 4.10 -0.03 -2.01
C HIS A 160 5.63 0.15 -2.01
N LEU A 161 6.24 -0.05 -0.84
CA LEU A 161 7.69 -0.01 -0.65
C LEU A 161 8.34 -1.31 -1.11
N SER A 162 9.59 -1.24 -1.59
CA SER A 162 10.42 -2.42 -1.78
C SER A 162 10.57 -3.17 -0.45
N GLN A 163 10.91 -4.47 -0.47
CA GLN A 163 11.07 -5.21 0.78
C GLN A 163 12.17 -4.61 1.68
N ALA A 164 13.28 -4.16 1.08
CA ALA A 164 14.36 -3.51 1.81
C ALA A 164 13.89 -2.19 2.44
N ASP A 165 13.19 -1.34 1.68
CA ASP A 165 12.67 -0.07 2.18
C ASP A 165 11.58 -0.27 3.23
N ALA A 166 10.76 -1.31 3.11
CA ALA A 166 9.72 -1.63 4.09
C ALA A 166 10.32 -1.98 5.46
N ILE A 167 11.49 -2.64 5.49
CA ILE A 167 12.23 -2.91 6.74
C ILE A 167 12.67 -1.58 7.37
N VAL A 168 13.36 -0.73 6.61
CA VAL A 168 13.85 0.58 7.08
C VAL A 168 12.70 1.48 7.52
N PHE A 169 11.59 1.50 6.77
CA PHE A 169 10.38 2.22 7.12
C PHE A 169 9.81 1.74 8.44
N THR A 170 9.70 0.42 8.64
CA THR A 170 9.12 -0.17 9.85
C THR A 170 9.98 0.14 11.07
N GLU A 171 11.30 0.05 10.96
CA GLU A 171 12.23 0.40 12.05
C GLU A 171 12.08 1.85 12.49
N ASN A 172 11.96 2.79 11.54
CA ASN A 172 11.77 4.20 11.85
C ASN A 172 10.34 4.50 12.33
N LEU A 173 9.33 3.84 11.78
CA LEU A 173 7.95 3.96 12.24
C LEU A 173 7.81 3.52 13.70
N ILE A 174 8.48 2.44 14.12
CA ILE A 174 8.48 1.99 15.52
C ILE A 174 9.04 3.07 16.45
N LYS A 175 10.14 3.73 16.07
CA LYS A 175 10.72 4.84 16.85
C LYS A 175 9.74 6.02 16.95
N ILE A 176 9.12 6.41 15.85
CA ILE A 176 8.14 7.50 15.80
C ILE A 176 6.89 7.17 16.65
N LEU A 177 6.43 5.92 16.62
CA LEU A 177 5.32 5.45 17.44
C LEU A 177 5.65 5.60 18.93
N GLU A 178 6.87 5.24 19.34
CA GLU A 178 7.32 5.37 20.73
C GLU A 178 7.46 6.83 21.18
N GLU A 179 7.97 7.70 20.31
CA GLU A 179 7.98 9.15 20.56
C GLU A 179 6.56 9.70 20.77
N LYS A 180 5.55 9.09 20.13
CA LYS A 180 4.13 9.40 20.33
C LYS A 180 3.48 8.65 21.51
N GLY A 181 4.28 7.99 22.34
CA GLY A 181 3.81 7.30 23.54
C GLY A 181 3.16 5.93 23.28
N TRP A 182 3.31 5.37 22.07
CA TRP A 182 2.86 4.01 21.80
C TRP A 182 3.75 3.01 22.55
N THR A 183 3.14 2.00 23.16
CA THR A 183 3.86 0.96 23.89
C THR A 183 3.61 -0.40 23.25
N PHE A 184 4.68 -1.19 23.11
CA PHE A 184 4.61 -2.53 22.57
C PHE A 184 4.63 -3.55 23.73
N PRO A 185 3.60 -4.41 23.88
CA PRO A 185 3.42 -5.26 25.06
C PRO A 185 4.50 -6.34 25.25
N ASN A 186 5.41 -6.54 24.29
CA ASN A 186 6.48 -7.56 24.33
C ASN A 186 7.86 -7.01 23.94
N ARG A 187 8.16 -5.74 24.22
CA ARG A 187 9.50 -5.21 23.98
C ARG A 187 10.45 -5.70 25.06
N THR A 188 10.95 -6.93 24.91
CA THR A 188 12.21 -7.31 25.56
C THR A 188 13.24 -6.35 24.99
N THR A 189 13.82 -5.50 25.84
CA THR A 189 14.96 -4.67 25.46
C THR A 189 16.01 -5.61 24.87
N LEU A 190 16.20 -5.58 23.55
CA LEU A 190 17.35 -6.22 22.94
C LEU A 190 18.59 -5.52 23.51
N PRO A 191 19.56 -6.27 24.06
CA PRO A 191 20.78 -5.71 24.63
C PRO A 191 21.60 -4.93 23.59
#